data_AF-A0AAJ8LYA4-F1
#
_entry.id   AF-A0AAJ8LYA4-F1
#
_cell.length_a   1.000
_cell.length_b   1.000
_cell.length_c   1.000
_cell.angle_alpha   90.00
_cell.angle_beta   90.00
_cell.angle_gamma   90.00
#
_symmetry.space_group_name_H-M   'P 1'
#
loop_
_entity.id
_entity.type
_entity.pdbx_description
1 polymer ?
#
loop_
_entity_poly.entity_id
_entity_poly.type
_entity_poly.pdbx_seq_one_letter_code
_entity_poly.pdbx_strand_id
1 'polypeptide(L)' 'MNINKQDVLRLVERLSEDELRIVYTFIEEYRIAAGEEERKKRSLSASENN' A
#
# COMPACT_ATOMS: atom_id res chain seq x y z
N MET A 1 11.79 -10.44 -6.84
CA MET A 1 11.92 -10.88 -5.43
C MET A 1 10.70 -11.73 -5.11
N ASN A 2 10.84 -13.05 -5.00
CA ASN A 2 9.72 -13.92 -4.64
C ASN A 2 9.54 -13.87 -3.13
N ILE A 3 8.69 -12.96 -2.66
CA ILE A 3 8.30 -12.89 -1.25
C ILE A 3 7.19 -13.92 -1.04
N ASN A 4 7.43 -14.93 -0.22
CA ASN A 4 6.38 -15.87 0.19
C ASN A 4 5.61 -15.29 1.38
N LYS A 5 4.30 -15.56 1.44
CA LYS A 5 3.44 -15.22 2.57
C LYS A 5 4.02 -15.70 3.91
N GLN A 6 4.64 -16.88 3.95
CA GLN A 6 5.25 -17.41 5.17
C GLN A 6 6.46 -16.59 5.65
N ASP A 7 7.20 -15.95 4.73
CA ASP A 7 8.32 -15.08 5.11
C ASP A 7 7.81 -13.78 5.74
N VAL A 8 6.71 -13.24 5.21
CA VAL A 8 6.05 -12.05 5.77
C VAL A 8 5.49 -12.32 7.17
N LEU A 9 4.82 -13.46 7.37
CA LEU A 9 4.27 -13.82 8.69
C LEU A 9 5.38 -13.94 9.74
N ARG A 10 6.47 -14.63 9.41
CA ARG A 10 7.63 -14.76 10.32
C ARG A 10 8.34 -13.45 10.60
N LEU A 11 8.33 -12.51 9.65
CA LEU A 11 8.85 -11.16 9.87
C LEU A 11 7.96 -10.42 10.87
N VAL A 12 6.65 -10.38 10.61
CA VAL A 12 5.66 -9.67 11.44
C VAL A 12 5.67 -10.17 12.89
N GLU A 13 5.80 -11.48 13.10
CA GLU A 13 5.91 -12.08 14.45
C GLU A 13 7.12 -11.60 15.26
N ARG A 14 8.16 -11.09 14.60
CA ARG A 14 9.41 -10.65 15.24
C ARG A 14 9.52 -9.15 15.43
N LEU A 15 8.58 -8.39 14.88
CA LEU A 15 8.58 -6.94 15.01
C LEU A 15 8.11 -6.52 16.42
N SER A 16 8.76 -5.50 16.96
CA SER A 16 8.27 -4.77 18.12
C SER A 16 6.97 -4.01 17.79
N GLU A 17 6.26 -3.54 18.83
CA GLU A 17 5.04 -2.72 18.63
C GLU A 17 5.33 -1.46 17.80
N ASP A 18 6.45 -0.78 18.04
CA ASP A 18 6.83 0.42 17.31
C ASP A 18 7.11 0.13 15.83
N GLU A 19 7.81 -0.97 15.54
CA GLU A 19 8.06 -1.41 14.17
C GLU A 19 6.76 -1.82 13.46
N LEU A 20 5.84 -2.50 14.15
CA LEU A 20 4.51 -2.81 13.62
C LEU A 20 3.72 -1.55 13.31
N ARG A 21 3.77 -0.54 14.19
CA ARG A 21 3.11 0.75 13.97
C ARG A 21 3.65 1.44 12.72
N ILE A 22 4.98 1.44 12.53
CA ILE A 22 5.61 1.99 11.31
C ILE A 22 5.12 1.27 10.05
N VAL A 23 5.13 -0.07 10.05
CA VAL A 23 4.67 -0.88 8.90
C VAL A 23 3.20 -0.60 8.60
N TYR A 24 2.36 -0.53 9.62
CA TYR A 24 0.94 -0.24 9.48
C TYR A 24 0.71 1.13 8.84
N THR A 25 1.37 2.18 9.35
CA THR A 25 1.30 3.53 8.78
C THR A 25 1.74 3.53 7.32
N PHE A 26 2.83 2.86 6.97
CA PHE A 26 3.29 2.81 5.58
C PHE A 26 2.28 2.14 4.64
N ILE A 27 1.61 1.08 5.10
CA ILE A 27 0.55 0.40 4.33
C ILE A 27 -0.66 1.33 4.14
N GLU A 28 -1.07 2.08 5.16
CA GLU A 28 -2.18 3.03 5.02
C GLU A 28 -1.86 4.16 4.04
N GLU A 29 -0.69 4.79 4.17
CA GLU A 29 -0.24 5.85 3.26
C GLU A 29 -0.18 5.36 1.82
N TYR A 30 0.35 4.15 1.60
CA TYR A 30 0.37 3.53 0.27
C TYR A 30 -1.04 3.35 -0.29
N ARG A 31 -2.01 2.87 0.52
CA ARG A 31 -3.39 2.67 0.06
C ARG A 31 -4.07 3.99 -0.30
N ILE A 32 -3.80 5.05 0.45
CA ILE A 32 -4.30 6.40 0.16
C ILE A 32 -3.74 6.87 -1.18
N ALA A 33 -2.41 6.84 -1.34
CA ALA A 33 -1.75 7.28 -2.57
C ALA A 33 -2.20 6.48 -3.80
N ALA A 34 -2.32 5.15 -3.68
CA ALA A 34 -2.81 4.30 -4.76
C ALA A 34 -4.26 4.63 -5.16
N GLY A 35 -5.13 4.89 -4.16
CA GLY A 35 -6.51 5.31 -4.41
C GLY A 35 -6.62 6.67 -5.08
N GLU A 36 -5.73 7.61 -4.75
CA GLU A 36 -5.64 8.91 -5.42
C GLU A 36 -5.16 8.78 -6.87
N GLU A 37 -4.18 7.92 -7.13
CA GLU A 37 -3.67 7.67 -8.48
C GLU A 37 -4.76 7.06 -9.38
N GLU A 38 -5.56 6.12 -8.86
CA GLU A 38 -6.70 5.56 -9.60
C GLU A 38 -7.77 6.62 -9.91
N ARG A 39 -8.10 7.48 -8.94
CA ARG A 39 -9.04 8.59 -9.15
C ARG A 39 -8.54 9.56 -10.21
N LYS A 40 -7.25 9.90 -10.18
CA LYS A 40 -6.60 10.80 -11.15
C LYS A 40 -6.58 10.20 -12.56
N LYS A 41 -6.32 8.89 -12.69
CA LYS A 41 -6.40 8.18 -13.97
C LYS A 41 -7.81 8.23 -14.56
N ARG A 42 -8.85 8.01 -13.72
CA ARG A 42 -10.25 8.07 -14.16
C ARG A 42 -10.69 9.48 -14.57
N SER A 43 -10.23 10.53 -13.88
CA SER A 43 -10.56 11.91 -14.25
C SER A 43 -9.95 12.32 -15.58
N LEU A 44 -8.72 11.89 -15.88
CA LEU A 44 -8.05 12.19 -17.15
C LEU A 44 -8.72 11.48 -18.32
N SER A 45 -9.06 10.19 -18.17
CA SER A 45 -9.76 9.43 -19.22
C SER A 45 -11.18 9.94 -19.51
N ALA A 46 -11.82 10.59 -18.53
CA ALA A 46 -13.14 11.20 -18.71
C ALA A 46 -13.07 12.55 -19.44
N SER A 47 -11.95 13.27 -19.33
CA SER A 47 -11.72 14.54 -20.03
C SER A 47 -11.29 14.39 -21.49
N GLU A 48 -10.73 13.23 -21.89
CA GLU A 48 -10.29 12.99 -23.28
C GLU A 48 -11.43 12.53 -24.22
N ASN A 49 -12.61 12.20 -23.69
CA ASN A 49 -13.77 11.71 -24.45
C ASN A 49 -14.84 12.79 -24.71
N ASN A 50 -14.55 14.08 -24.49
CA ASN A 50 -15.45 15.21 -24.73
C ASN A 50 -14.87 16.22 -25.72
#